data_AF-A0A1G0BD44-F1
#
_entry.id   AF-A0A1G0BD44-F1
#
_cell.length_a   1.000
_cell.length_b   1.000
_cell.length_c   1.000
_cell.angle_alpha   90.00
_cell.angle_beta   90.00
_cell.angle_gamma   90.00
#
_symmetry.space_group_name_H-M   'P 1'
#
loop_
_entity.id
_entity.type
_entity.pdbx_description
1 polymer ?
#
loop_
_entity_poly.entity_id
_entity_poly.type
_entity_poly.pdbx_seq_one_letter_code
_entity_poly.pdbx_strand_id
1 'polypeptide(L)'
;MKNRILITALLIISQISYTQTLEETSNWIENNAGAPNSLFSNTIAYNSQTNRLLLYKNYSAPFKFRKVTEIDPKDVSSISLYEANKKSGLRGILLNFKKGGSNTKIYLANNDTRVTKVNKVEEKQMYAFPIMAEGNLDHAKRIKKYYINLFQQLGVTVKDGDTFD
;
A
#
# COMPACT_ATOMS: atom_id res chain seq x y z
N MET A 1 28.18 -30.78 22.82
CA MET A 1 28.33 -29.32 22.58
C MET A 1 28.24 -28.92 21.10
N LYS A 2 28.73 -29.73 20.14
CA LYS A 2 28.67 -29.43 18.69
C LYS A 2 27.25 -29.25 18.13
N ASN A 3 26.25 -29.98 18.64
CA ASN A 3 24.85 -29.86 18.15
C ASN A 3 24.11 -28.61 18.63
N ARG A 4 24.51 -27.97 19.74
CA ARG A 4 23.83 -26.77 20.24
C ARG A 4 24.18 -25.54 19.40
N ILE A 5 25.43 -25.44 18.92
CA ILE A 5 25.88 -24.35 18.06
C ILE A 5 25.18 -24.41 16.69
N LEU A 6 24.94 -25.61 16.17
CA LEU A 6 24.24 -25.81 14.89
C LEU A 6 22.77 -25.37 14.95
N ILE A 7 22.08 -25.67 16.05
CA ILE A 7 20.67 -25.29 16.26
C ILE A 7 20.55 -23.77 16.46
N THR A 8 21.48 -23.13 17.17
CA THR A 8 21.50 -21.67 17.32
C THR A 8 21.82 -20.97 16.00
N ALA A 9 22.72 -21.52 15.18
CA ALA A 9 23.02 -20.98 13.84
C ALA A 9 21.81 -21.10 12.89
N LEU A 10 21.07 -22.21 12.91
CA LEU A 10 19.83 -22.38 12.13
C LEU A 10 18.70 -21.42 12.56
N LEU A 11 18.63 -21.07 13.85
CA LEU A 11 17.68 -20.07 14.37
C LEU A 11 18.06 -18.61 14.02
N ILE A 12 19.35 -18.32 13.82
CA ILE A 12 19.82 -17.00 13.39
C ILE A 12 19.64 -16.84 11.87
N ILE A 13 19.82 -17.90 11.08
CA ILE A 13 19.63 -17.88 9.62
C ILE A 13 18.14 -17.80 9.25
N SER A 14 17.22 -18.33 10.07
CA SER A 14 15.77 -18.18 9.86
C SER A 14 15.24 -16.79 10.23
N GLN A 15 16.07 -15.92 10.82
CA GLN A 15 15.75 -14.52 11.10
C GLN A 15 16.22 -13.57 10.00
N ILE A 16 16.76 -14.07 8.87
CA ILE A 16 16.93 -13.29 7.64
C ILE A 16 15.55 -13.13 6.98
N SER A 17 14.60 -12.63 7.76
CA SER A 17 13.28 -12.20 7.33
C SER A 17 13.48 -10.90 6.60
N TYR A 18 13.51 -10.93 5.26
CA TYR A 18 13.38 -9.80 4.34
C TYR A 18 13.31 -8.43 5.02
N THR A 19 14.45 -7.89 5.45
CA THR A 19 14.52 -6.57 6.09
C THR A 19 14.52 -5.50 5.02
N GLN A 20 13.53 -5.52 4.12
CA GLN A 20 13.30 -4.39 3.25
C GLN A 20 13.00 -3.18 4.12
N THR A 21 13.69 -2.07 3.92
CA THR A 21 13.39 -0.81 4.59
C THR A 21 12.04 -0.26 4.12
N LEU A 22 11.52 0.74 4.84
CA LEU A 22 10.32 1.48 4.45
C LEU A 22 10.47 2.10 3.06
N GLU A 23 11.67 2.59 2.76
CA GLU A 23 12.03 3.19 1.48
C GLU A 23 12.06 2.13 0.36
N GLU A 24 12.73 1.00 0.56
CA GLU A 24 12.75 -0.10 -0.41
C GLU A 24 11.36 -0.66 -0.69
N THR A 25 10.53 -0.80 0.34
CA THR A 25 9.15 -1.24 0.22
C THR A 25 8.31 -0.25 -0.59
N SER A 26 8.48 1.05 -0.33
CA SER A 26 7.78 2.12 -1.05
C SER A 26 8.23 2.21 -2.52
N ASN A 27 9.54 2.11 -2.77
CA ASN A 27 10.13 2.11 -4.11
C ASN A 27 9.68 0.88 -4.92
N TRP A 28 9.62 -0.29 -4.29
CA TRP A 28 9.12 -1.48 -4.97
C TRP A 28 7.63 -1.32 -5.34
N ILE A 29 6.80 -0.83 -4.41
CA ILE A 29 5.37 -0.56 -4.68
C ILE A 29 5.24 0.43 -5.84
N GLU A 30 6.01 1.53 -5.85
CA GLU A 30 5.97 2.53 -6.92
C GLU A 30 6.29 1.93 -8.30
N ASN A 31 7.29 1.07 -8.36
CA ASN A 31 7.72 0.46 -9.62
C ASN A 31 6.83 -0.71 -10.08
N ASN A 32 5.97 -1.26 -9.22
CA ASN A 32 5.23 -2.50 -9.49
C ASN A 32 3.70 -2.40 -9.33
N ALA A 33 3.18 -1.41 -8.61
CA ALA A 33 1.74 -1.18 -8.41
C ALA A 33 1.15 -0.19 -9.43
N GLY A 34 1.71 -0.15 -10.65
CA GLY A 34 1.15 0.59 -11.78
C GLY A 34 -0.24 0.07 -12.16
N ALA A 35 -1.09 0.92 -12.72
CA ALA A 35 -2.39 0.52 -13.24
C ALA A 35 -2.31 0.19 -14.73
N PRO A 36 -3.24 -0.64 -15.27
CA PRO A 36 -3.14 -1.24 -16.61
C PRO A 36 -3.44 -0.30 -17.77
N ASN A 37 -3.48 1.00 -17.52
CA ASN A 37 -3.45 1.99 -18.58
C ASN A 37 -2.35 2.99 -18.24
N SER A 38 -1.62 3.43 -19.27
CA SER A 38 -0.56 4.45 -19.20
C SER A 38 -0.98 5.77 -18.55
N LEU A 39 -2.23 5.87 -18.06
CA LEU A 39 -2.87 7.02 -17.48
C LEU A 39 -2.58 7.21 -15.99
N PHE A 40 -2.21 6.18 -15.22
CA PHE A 40 -1.78 6.40 -13.84
C PHE A 40 -0.93 5.29 -13.19
N SER A 41 -0.08 5.68 -12.22
CA SER A 41 0.61 4.77 -11.30
C SER A 41 0.14 4.95 -9.86
N ASN A 42 0.17 3.89 -9.05
CA ASN A 42 -0.05 4.00 -7.61
C ASN A 42 1.30 4.08 -6.91
N THR A 43 1.49 5.09 -6.06
CA THR A 43 2.67 5.21 -5.21
C THR A 43 2.25 5.50 -3.78
N ILE A 44 3.19 5.38 -2.84
CA ILE A 44 2.91 5.50 -1.42
C ILE A 44 4.03 6.25 -0.71
N ALA A 45 3.66 7.05 0.30
CA ALA A 45 4.63 7.66 1.20
C ALA A 45 4.07 7.71 2.63
N TYR A 46 4.97 7.75 3.61
CA TYR A 46 4.61 7.98 5.00
C TYR A 46 5.00 9.40 5.42
N ASN A 47 4.04 10.17 5.93
CA ASN A 47 4.31 11.46 6.54
C ASN A 47 4.51 11.27 8.05
N SER A 48 5.77 11.31 8.49
CA SER A 48 6.14 11.12 9.90
C SER A 48 5.70 12.27 10.82
N GLN A 49 5.45 13.47 10.28
CA GLN A 49 4.98 14.61 11.07
C GLN A 49 3.52 14.45 11.47
N THR A 50 2.69 13.91 10.56
CA THR A 50 1.25 13.73 10.78
C THR A 50 0.87 12.28 11.09
N ASN A 51 1.82 11.36 11.04
CA ASN A 51 1.63 9.91 11.12
C ASN A 51 0.56 9.40 10.12
N ARG A 52 0.54 9.98 8.92
CA ARG A 52 -0.42 9.61 7.86
C ARG A 52 0.27 8.84 6.75
N LEU A 53 -0.43 7.85 6.22
CA LEU A 53 -0.05 7.20 4.96
C LEU A 53 -0.68 7.98 3.82
N LEU A 54 0.15 8.34 2.83
CA LEU A 54 -0.23 9.08 1.65
C LEU A 54 -0.31 8.10 0.48
N LEU A 55 -1.53 7.84 0.02
CA LEU A 55 -1.80 6.99 -1.13
C LEU A 55 -1.93 7.86 -2.36
N TYR A 56 -1.00 7.72 -3.30
CA TYR A 56 -0.97 8.52 -4.52
C TYR A 56 -1.52 7.73 -5.70
N LYS A 57 -2.40 8.39 -6.46
CA LYS A 57 -2.73 8.01 -7.82
C LYS A 57 -2.17 9.08 -8.75
N ASN A 58 -1.00 8.83 -9.32
CA ASN A 58 -0.26 9.77 -10.17
C ASN A 58 -0.79 9.66 -11.59
N TYR A 59 -1.45 10.69 -12.09
CA TYR A 59 -1.94 10.68 -13.47
C TYR A 59 -0.83 11.08 -14.43
N SER A 60 -0.77 10.39 -15.56
CA SER A 60 0.12 10.68 -16.67
C SER A 60 -0.47 11.76 -17.58
N ALA A 61 0.31 12.17 -18.60
CA ALA A 61 -0.10 13.17 -19.58
C ALA A 61 -1.52 12.91 -20.16
N PRO A 62 -2.33 13.97 -20.40
CA PRO A 62 -1.95 15.39 -20.38
C PRO A 62 -2.00 16.03 -18.98
N PHE A 63 -2.44 15.31 -17.96
CA PHE A 63 -2.69 15.87 -16.63
C PHE A 63 -1.60 15.45 -15.64
N LYS A 64 -0.59 16.29 -15.45
CA LYS A 64 0.52 16.05 -14.48
C LYS A 64 0.11 16.33 -13.03
N PHE A 65 -0.97 15.74 -12.56
CA PHE A 65 -1.37 15.82 -11.15
C PHE A 65 -1.45 14.43 -10.53
N ARG A 66 -1.31 14.39 -9.21
CA ARG A 66 -1.60 13.22 -8.40
C ARG A 66 -2.81 13.48 -7.52
N LYS A 67 -3.67 12.48 -7.41
CA LYS A 67 -4.68 12.44 -6.35
C LYS A 67 -4.02 11.84 -5.12
N VAL A 68 -4.01 12.58 -4.03
CA VAL A 68 -3.52 12.13 -2.73
C VAL A 68 -4.72 11.74 -1.88
N THR A 69 -4.66 10.56 -1.27
CA THR A 69 -5.57 10.14 -0.20
C THR A 69 -4.75 9.90 1.05
N GLU A 70 -4.97 10.73 2.07
CA GLU A 70 -4.37 10.54 3.38
C GLU A 70 -5.25 9.62 4.22
N ILE A 71 -4.63 8.61 4.83
CA ILE A 71 -5.30 7.69 5.75
C ILE A 71 -4.51 7.59 7.07
N ASP A 72 -5.21 7.27 8.16
CA ASP A 72 -4.53 6.72 9.34
C ASP A 72 -4.09 5.28 9.04
N PRO A 73 -2.79 4.95 9.12
CA PRO A 73 -2.38 3.57 9.01
C PRO A 73 -3.08 2.68 10.05
N LYS A 74 -3.34 3.20 11.26
CA LYS A 74 -3.96 2.45 12.36
C LYS A 74 -5.42 2.12 12.11
N ASP A 75 -6.09 2.78 11.16
CA ASP A 75 -7.47 2.47 10.83
C ASP A 75 -7.58 1.25 9.92
N VAL A 76 -6.48 0.77 9.32
CA VAL A 76 -6.50 -0.44 8.50
C VAL A 76 -6.55 -1.68 9.39
N SER A 77 -7.50 -2.57 9.10
CA SER A 77 -7.75 -3.80 9.84
C SER A 77 -7.27 -5.05 9.09
N SER A 78 -7.43 -5.06 7.77
CA SER A 78 -6.99 -6.15 6.91
C SER A 78 -6.68 -5.67 5.50
N ILE A 79 -5.93 -6.48 4.76
CA ILE A 79 -5.65 -6.26 3.34
C ILE A 79 -6.10 -7.50 2.57
N SER A 80 -7.08 -7.35 1.69
CA SER A 80 -7.61 -8.45 0.86
C SER A 80 -7.23 -8.26 -0.60
N LEU A 81 -7.27 -9.33 -1.38
CA LEU A 81 -7.24 -9.24 -2.83
C LEU A 81 -8.50 -8.53 -3.33
N TYR A 82 -8.33 -7.78 -4.41
CA TYR A 82 -9.40 -7.03 -5.05
C TYR A 82 -9.43 -7.34 -6.54
N GLU A 83 -10.62 -7.56 -7.08
CA GLU A 83 -10.86 -7.71 -8.52
C GLU A 83 -11.89 -6.66 -8.93
N ALA A 84 -11.45 -5.65 -9.70
CA ALA A 84 -12.34 -4.55 -10.08
C ALA A 84 -13.43 -4.99 -11.06
N ASN A 85 -13.11 -5.94 -11.94
CA ASN A 85 -14.07 -6.55 -12.86
C ASN A 85 -13.55 -7.94 -13.27
N LYS A 86 -14.37 -8.97 -13.02
CA LYS A 86 -14.07 -10.38 -13.38
C LYS A 86 -13.71 -10.58 -14.86
N LYS A 87 -14.16 -9.69 -15.74
CA LYS A 87 -13.91 -9.75 -17.19
C LYS A 87 -12.65 -9.00 -17.63
N SER A 88 -12.16 -8.04 -16.86
CA SER A 88 -10.99 -7.24 -17.27
C SER A 88 -9.66 -7.85 -16.82
N GLY A 89 -9.69 -8.88 -15.96
CA GLY A 89 -8.49 -9.45 -15.35
C GLY A 89 -7.77 -8.49 -14.41
N LEU A 90 -8.38 -7.34 -14.12
CA LEU A 90 -7.76 -6.24 -13.41
C LEU A 90 -7.86 -6.49 -11.90
N ARG A 91 -6.71 -6.78 -11.31
CA ARG A 91 -6.58 -7.19 -9.91
C ARG A 91 -5.89 -6.10 -9.10
N GLY A 92 -5.84 -6.29 -7.81
CA GLY A 92 -5.28 -5.32 -6.87
C GLY A 92 -5.47 -5.79 -5.46
N ILE A 93 -5.40 -4.85 -4.54
CA ILE A 93 -5.69 -5.08 -3.13
C ILE A 93 -6.73 -4.09 -2.63
N LEU A 94 -7.40 -4.45 -1.55
CA LEU A 94 -8.32 -3.58 -0.84
C LEU A 94 -7.78 -3.40 0.58
N LEU A 95 -7.50 -2.15 0.95
CA LEU A 95 -7.23 -1.79 2.35
C LEU A 95 -8.57 -1.71 3.06
N ASN A 96 -8.87 -2.65 3.96
CA ASN A 96 -10.12 -2.69 4.70
C ASN A 96 -9.95 -1.95 6.02
N PHE A 97 -10.75 -0.91 6.25
CA PHE A 97 -10.69 -0.16 7.50
C PHE A 97 -11.45 -0.88 8.63
N LYS A 98 -11.12 -0.53 9.87
CA LYS A 98 -11.77 -1.02 11.09
C LYS A 98 -13.25 -0.63 11.11
N LYS A 99 -14.02 -1.28 12.01
CA LYS A 99 -15.42 -0.90 12.27
C LYS A 99 -15.48 0.57 12.66
N GLY A 100 -16.25 1.37 11.91
CA GLY A 100 -16.28 2.83 12.03
C GLY A 100 -15.57 3.56 10.89
N GLY A 101 -14.83 2.86 10.02
CA GLY A 101 -14.15 3.45 8.87
C GLY A 101 -12.92 4.29 9.25
N SER A 102 -12.37 5.00 8.28
CA SER A 102 -11.30 5.98 8.44
C SER A 102 -11.76 7.34 7.92
N ASN A 103 -11.39 8.41 8.63
CA ASN A 103 -11.58 9.77 8.15
C ASN A 103 -10.42 10.13 7.21
N THR A 104 -10.72 10.13 5.92
CA THR A 104 -9.72 10.33 4.87
C THR A 104 -9.73 11.77 4.37
N LYS A 105 -8.54 12.27 3.99
CA LYS A 105 -8.40 13.56 3.30
C LYS A 105 -7.99 13.30 1.87
N ILE A 106 -8.73 13.88 0.93
CA ILE A 106 -8.51 13.69 -0.49
C ILE A 106 -8.27 15.04 -1.14
N TYR A 107 -7.18 15.15 -1.88
CA TYR A 107 -6.85 16.38 -2.62
C TYR A 107 -6.01 16.09 -3.86
N LEU A 108 -5.90 17.10 -4.73
CA LEU A 108 -5.03 17.05 -5.90
C LEU A 108 -3.73 17.82 -5.60
N ALA A 109 -2.61 17.25 -6.00
CA ALA A 109 -1.30 17.87 -5.93
C ALA A 109 -0.62 17.81 -7.31
N ASN A 110 0.26 18.77 -7.61
CA ASN A 110 1.09 18.72 -8.82
C ASN A 110 2.23 17.70 -8.60
N ASN A 111 2.70 17.04 -9.66
CA ASN A 111 3.77 16.05 -9.58
C ASN A 111 5.11 16.64 -9.11
N ASP A 112 5.37 17.94 -9.37
CA ASP A 112 6.68 18.58 -9.15
C ASP A 112 6.78 19.41 -7.85
N THR A 113 5.70 19.58 -7.07
CA THR A 113 5.75 20.41 -5.85
C THR A 113 4.88 19.85 -4.72
N ARG A 114 5.39 20.00 -3.49
CA ARG A 114 4.57 20.13 -2.27
C ARG A 114 3.69 21.37 -2.43
N VAL A 115 2.56 21.21 -3.12
CA VAL A 115 1.39 22.10 -3.15
C VAL A 115 1.64 23.53 -3.69
N THR A 116 0.97 23.88 -4.79
CA THR A 116 0.72 25.31 -5.14
C THR A 116 -0.70 25.62 -5.62
N LYS A 117 -1.61 24.64 -5.68
CA LYS A 117 -3.06 24.88 -5.77
C LYS A 117 -3.77 23.66 -5.17
N VAL A 118 -3.98 23.66 -3.85
CA VAL A 118 -4.86 22.65 -3.23
C VAL A 118 -6.26 22.93 -3.78
N ASN A 119 -6.68 22.21 -4.80
CA ASN A 119 -8.11 22.11 -5.08
C ASN A 119 -8.77 21.53 -3.82
N LYS A 120 -9.90 22.13 -3.43
CA LYS A 120 -10.79 21.75 -2.32
C LYS A 120 -10.43 20.40 -1.67
N VAL A 121 -9.94 20.44 -0.43
CA VAL A 121 -9.75 19.22 0.37
C VAL A 121 -11.13 18.62 0.62
N GLU A 122 -11.31 17.38 0.20
CA GLU A 122 -12.50 16.59 0.51
C GLU A 122 -12.18 15.72 1.72
N GLU A 123 -12.96 15.88 2.79
CA GLU A 123 -12.92 14.97 3.94
C GLU A 123 -14.06 13.97 3.80
N LYS A 124 -13.72 12.68 3.87
CA LYS A 124 -14.68 11.61 3.67
C LYS A 124 -14.41 10.43 4.59
N GLN A 125 -15.47 9.92 5.20
CA GLN A 125 -15.43 8.64 5.90
C GLN A 125 -15.44 7.50 4.87
N MET A 126 -14.42 6.65 4.91
CA MET A 126 -14.28 5.49 4.04
C MET A 126 -14.22 4.21 4.85
N TYR A 127 -14.71 3.10 4.28
CA TYR A 127 -14.65 1.78 4.92
C TYR A 127 -13.63 0.84 4.26
N ALA A 128 -13.25 1.16 3.02
CA ALA A 128 -12.17 0.49 2.33
C ALA A 128 -11.55 1.40 1.27
N PHE A 129 -10.31 1.13 0.88
CA PHE A 129 -9.61 1.85 -0.20
C PHE A 129 -8.97 0.87 -1.18
N PRO A 130 -9.37 0.85 -2.47
CA PRO A 130 -8.79 -0.04 -3.46
C PRO A 130 -7.46 0.50 -3.98
N ILE A 131 -6.48 -0.38 -4.11
CA ILE A 131 -5.19 -0.11 -4.73
C ILE A 131 -5.06 -1.05 -5.93
N MET A 132 -5.02 -0.45 -7.12
CA MET A 132 -5.01 -1.20 -8.36
C MET A 132 -3.61 -1.69 -8.69
N ALA A 133 -3.53 -2.88 -9.29
CA ALA A 133 -2.27 -3.44 -9.75
C ALA A 133 -2.45 -4.06 -11.14
N GLU A 134 -1.62 -3.67 -12.08
CA GLU A 134 -1.51 -4.34 -13.37
C GLU A 134 -0.85 -5.71 -13.18
N GLY A 135 -1.47 -6.75 -13.72
CA GLY A 135 -0.88 -8.10 -13.75
C GLY A 135 -1.85 -9.19 -13.32
N ASN A 136 -1.30 -10.40 -13.23
CA ASN A 136 -2.05 -11.60 -12.86
C ASN A 136 -2.28 -11.71 -11.34
N LEU A 137 -2.92 -12.80 -10.90
CA LEU A 137 -3.17 -13.07 -9.49
C LEU A 137 -1.90 -13.03 -8.64
N ASP A 138 -0.82 -13.63 -9.14
CA ASP A 138 0.43 -13.76 -8.40
C ASP A 138 1.10 -12.41 -8.20
N HIS A 139 0.94 -11.50 -9.15
CA HIS A 139 1.38 -10.11 -9.00
C HIS A 139 0.59 -9.38 -7.91
N ALA A 140 -0.74 -9.48 -7.92
CA ALA A 140 -1.59 -8.89 -6.88
C ALA A 140 -1.28 -9.46 -5.49
N LYS A 141 -1.05 -10.79 -5.39
CA LYS A 141 -0.60 -11.46 -4.16
C LYS A 141 0.76 -10.94 -3.68
N ARG A 142 1.70 -10.68 -4.60
CA ARG A 142 2.99 -10.08 -4.24
C ARG A 142 2.81 -8.67 -3.70
N ILE A 143 2.07 -7.80 -4.38
CA ILE A 143 1.78 -6.44 -3.91
C ILE A 143 1.14 -6.47 -2.52
N LYS A 144 0.16 -7.34 -2.30
CA LYS A 144 -0.44 -7.53 -0.98
C LYS A 144 0.59 -7.80 0.12
N LYS A 145 1.55 -8.70 -0.11
CA LYS A 145 2.62 -8.99 0.86
C LYS A 145 3.47 -7.76 1.16
N TYR A 146 3.81 -6.97 0.15
CA TYR A 146 4.56 -5.71 0.34
C TYR A 146 3.77 -4.69 1.17
N TYR A 147 2.48 -4.56 0.93
CA TYR A 147 1.64 -3.71 1.77
C TYR A 147 1.52 -4.25 3.20
N ILE A 148 1.35 -5.55 3.42
CA ILE A 148 1.33 -6.11 4.79
C ILE A 148 2.66 -5.81 5.50
N ASN A 149 3.81 -6.01 4.84
CA ASN A 149 5.13 -5.68 5.38
C ASN A 149 5.25 -4.19 5.71
N LEU A 150 4.78 -3.30 4.82
CA LEU A 150 4.75 -1.86 5.05
C LEU A 150 4.01 -1.51 6.35
N PHE A 151 2.81 -2.05 6.56
CA PHE A 151 2.05 -1.78 7.79
C PHE A 151 2.75 -2.33 9.04
N GLN A 152 3.39 -3.51 8.93
CA GLN A 152 4.19 -4.07 10.02
C GLN A 152 5.36 -3.15 10.41
N GLN A 153 6.07 -2.57 9.42
CA GLN A 153 7.16 -1.62 9.65
C GLN A 153 6.69 -0.32 10.30
N LEU A 154 5.45 0.10 10.03
CA LEU A 154 4.79 1.23 10.69
C LEU A 154 4.28 0.87 12.10
N GLY A 155 4.52 -0.36 12.59
CA GLY A 155 4.05 -0.83 13.89
C GLY A 155 2.53 -1.09 13.93
N VAL A 156 1.90 -1.27 12.77
CA VAL A 156 0.46 -1.55 12.65
C VAL A 156 0.24 -3.00 12.27
N THR A 157 -0.49 -3.72 13.13
CA THR A 157 -0.94 -5.07 12.82
C THR A 157 -2.14 -5.05 11.88
N VAL A 158 -1.95 -5.51 10.65
CA VAL A 158 -3.02 -5.74 9.68
C VAL A 158 -3.18 -7.23 9.42
N LYS A 159 -4.42 -7.70 9.32
CA LYS A 159 -4.70 -9.09 8.96
C LYS A 159 -4.49 -9.32 7.47
N ASP A 160 -3.95 -10.47 7.11
CA ASP A 160 -4.08 -10.97 5.74
C ASP A 160 -5.56 -11.33 5.51
N GLY A 161 -6.26 -10.52 4.73
CA GLY A 161 -7.73 -10.57 4.60
C GLY A 161 -8.27 -11.68 3.70
N ASP A 162 -7.41 -12.50 3.07
CA ASP A 162 -7.84 -13.59 2.17
C ASP A 162 -7.64 -14.98 2.80
N THR A 163 -7.43 -15.06 4.11
CA THR A 163 -7.45 -16.37 4.77
C THR A 163 -8.88 -16.91 4.71
N PHE A 164 -9.06 -18.00 3.95
CA PHE A 164 -10.27 -18.68 3.43
C PHE A 164 -10.62 -18.23 1.99
N ASP A 165 -10.25 -18.96 0.93
CA ASP A 165 -10.10 -20.42 0.76
C ASP A 165 -8.69 -20.92 0.39
#